data_AF-A0A846M3P6-F1
#
_entry.id   AF-A0A846M3P6-F1
#
_cell.length_a   1.000
_cell.length_b   1.000
_cell.length_c   1.000
_cell.angle_alpha   90.00
_cell.angle_beta   90.00
_cell.angle_gamma   90.00
#
_symmetry.space_group_name_H-M   'P 1'
#
loop_
_entity.id
_entity.type
_entity.pdbx_description
1 polymer ?
#
loop_
_entity_poly.entity_id
_entity_poly.type
_entity_poly.pdbx_seq_one_letter_code
_entity_poly.pdbx_strand_id
1 'polypeptide(L)' 'MLAVPVSRRPEQGWTLLCNGVVVFDDDGELLPDGAVVLTRPWSLASAGG' A
#
# COMPACT_ATOMS: atom_id res chain seq x y z
N MET A 1 2.24 16.88 -10.42
CA MET A 1 2.04 17.23 -9.00
C MET A 1 2.22 15.95 -8.21
N LEU A 2 3.15 15.89 -7.25
CA LEU A 2 3.34 14.71 -6.42
C LEU A 2 2.22 14.65 -5.38
N ALA A 3 1.67 13.47 -5.12
CA ALA A 3 0.71 13.29 -4.04
C ALA A 3 1.43 13.44 -2.69
N VAL A 4 0.75 14.06 -1.72
CA VAL A 4 1.32 14.34 -0.39
C VAL A 4 0.58 13.56 0.69
N PRO A 5 1.27 13.15 1.77
CA PRO A 5 0.62 12.51 2.91
C PRO A 5 -0.41 13.42 3.57
N VAL A 6 -1.61 12.88 3.84
CA VAL A 6 -2.68 13.55 4.61
C VAL A 6 -3.01 12.83 5.92
N SER A 7 -2.61 11.56 6.05
CA SER A 7 -2.62 10.82 7.32
C SER A 7 -1.49 9.80 7.33
N ARG A 8 -0.76 9.71 8.45
CA ARG A 8 0.28 8.70 8.67
C ARG A 8 -0.11 7.86 9.88
N ARG A 9 -0.05 6.54 9.76
CA ARG A 9 -0.22 5.57 10.85
C ARG A 9 0.95 4.59 10.88
N PRO A 10 2.15 5.03 11.33
CA PRO A 10 3.31 4.15 11.45
C PRO A 10 3.01 2.91 12.30
N GLU A 11 2.22 3.07 13.36
CA GLU A 11 1.79 1.99 14.25
C GLU A 11 0.89 0.93 13.59
N GLN A 12 0.31 1.23 12.41
CA GLN A 12 -0.46 0.29 11.59
C GLN A 12 0.20 0.00 10.23
N GLY A 13 1.36 0.60 9.94
CA GLY A 13 2.14 0.34 8.73
C GLY A 13 1.59 0.96 7.44
N TRP A 14 0.88 2.09 7.52
CA TRP A 14 0.34 2.75 6.32
C TRP A 14 0.29 4.28 6.37
N THR A 15 0.24 4.89 5.19
CA THR A 15 0.07 6.33 4.95
C THR A 15 -0.99 6.58 3.88
N LEU A 16 -1.97 7.44 4.17
CA LEU A 16 -2.96 7.92 3.20
C LEU A 16 -2.43 9.18 2.50
N LEU A 17 -2.47 9.18 1.17
CA LEU A 17 -2.11 10.30 0.33
C LEU A 17 -3.34 11.12 -0.09
N CYS A 18 -3.13 12.39 -0.46
CA CYS A 18 -4.21 13.32 -0.85
C CYS A 18 -5.03 12.89 -2.07
N ASN A 19 -4.52 11.96 -2.88
CA ASN A 19 -5.21 11.38 -4.04
C ASN A 19 -6.00 10.11 -3.68
N GLY A 20 -6.09 9.74 -2.40
CA GLY A 20 -6.81 8.57 -1.92
C GLY A 20 -6.03 7.26 -1.97
N VAL A 21 -4.78 7.28 -2.43
CA VAL A 21 -3.91 6.10 -2.39
C VAL A 21 -3.45 5.85 -0.96
N VAL A 22 -3.56 4.61 -0.50
CA VAL A 22 -2.94 4.14 0.75
C VAL A 22 -1.63 3.44 0.39
N VAL A 23 -0.52 3.96 0.90
CA VAL A 23 0.82 3.34 0.77
C VAL A 23 1.11 2.56 2.04
N PHE A 24 1.51 1.31 1.90
CA PHE A 24 1.93 0.44 2.99
C PHE A 24 3.46 0.43 3.13
N ASP A 25 3.94 0.16 4.33
CA ASP A 25 5.38 0.14 4.64
C ASP A 25 6.15 -0.99 3.90
N ASP A 26 5.44 -1.95 3.30
CA ASP A 26 5.99 -3.09 2.56
C ASP A 26 6.08 -2.87 1.03
N ASP A 27 5.95 -1.62 0.59
CA ASP A 27 5.92 -1.19 -0.82
C ASP A 27 4.64 -1.61 -1.58
N GLY A 28 3.56 -1.92 -0.86
CA GLY A 28 2.22 -2.11 -1.40
C GLY A 28 1.40 -0.81 -1.48
N GLU A 29 0.49 -0.73 -2.43
CA GLU A 29 -0.46 0.37 -2.58
C GLU A 29 -1.89 -0.15 -2.74
N LEU A 30 -2.84 0.48 -2.04
CA LEU A 30 -4.27 0.35 -2.29
C LEU A 30 -4.77 1.61 -2.99
N LEU A 31 -5.24 1.43 -4.22
CA LEU A 31 -5.81 2.50 -5.03
C LEU A 31 -7.22 2.88 -4.55
N PRO A 32 -7.72 4.08 -4.89
CA PRO A 32 -9.06 4.54 -4.49
C PRO A 32 -10.21 3.66 -4.99
N ASP A 33 -9.99 2.90 -6.07
CA ASP A 33 -10.95 1.95 -6.64
C ASP A 33 -10.89 0.56 -5.98
N GLY A 34 -10.00 0.38 -5.01
CA GLY A 34 -9.78 -0.88 -4.30
C GLY A 34 -8.77 -1.82 -4.95
N ALA A 35 -8.15 -1.43 -6.07
CA ALA A 35 -7.10 -2.24 -6.69
C ALA A 35 -5.82 -2.24 -5.84
N VAL A 36 -5.16 -3.39 -5.80
CA VAL A 36 -3.88 -3.58 -5.09
C VAL A 36 -2.74 -3.56 -6.10
N VAL A 37 -1.74 -2.72 -5.87
CA VAL A 37 -0.49 -2.66 -6.63
C VAL A 37 0.65 -3.07 -5.70
N LEU A 38 1.50 -3.99 -6.15
CA LEU A 38 2.67 -4.42 -5.40
C LEU A 38 3.91 -4.18 -6.25
N THR A 39 4.94 -3.56 -5.66
CA THR A 39 6.23 -3.34 -6.33
C THR A 39 6.96 -4.66 -6.61
N ARG A 40 6.66 -5.69 -5.82
CA ARG A 40 7.19 -7.06 -5.94
C ARG A 40 6.01 -8.03 -6.00
N PRO A 41 5.95 -8.97 -6.96
CA PRO A 41 4.99 -10.06 -6.88
C PRO A 41 5.23 -10.74 -5.55
N TRP A 42 4.20 -10.85 -4.72
CA TRP A 42 4.28 -11.81 -3.63
C TRP A 42 4.49 -13.16 -4.31
N SER A 43 5.69 -13.71 -4.22
CA SER A 43 5.86 -15.11 -4.54
C SER A 43 4.95 -15.84 -3.56
N LEU A 44 4.10 -16.73 -4.07
CA LEU A 44 3.41 -17.75 -3.29
C LEU A 44 4.45 -18.60 -2.54
N ALA A 45 5.11 -18.04 -1.54
CA ALA A 45 5.93 -18.74 -0.60
C ALA A 45 4.94 -19.46 0.32
N SER A 46 4.67 -20.71 -0.05
CA SER A 46 4.02 -21.74 0.78
C SER A 46 2.50 -21.65 0.93
N ALA A 47 1.78 -21.82 -0.18
CA ALA A 47 0.55 -22.65 -0.16
C ALA A 47 0.94 -24.12 -0.39
N GLY A 48 1.84 -24.62 0.47
CA GLY A 48 2.24 -26.02 0.56
C GLY A 48 2.03 -26.45 2.00
N GLY A 49 0.85 -27.00 2.26
CA GLY A 49 0.35 -27.48 3.55
C GLY A 49 -1.11 -27.84 3.40
#